data_AF-A0A9P3B0F1-F1
#
_entry.id   AF-A0A9P3B0F1-F1
#
_cell.length_a   1.000
_cell.length_b   1.000
_cell.length_c   1.000
_cell.angle_alpha   90.00
_cell.angle_beta   90.00
_cell.angle_gamma   90.00
#
_symmetry.space_group_name_H-M   'P 1'
#
loop_
_entity.id
_entity.type
_entity.pdbx_description
1 polymer ?
#
loop_
_entity_poly.entity_id
_entity_poly.type
_entity_poly.pdbx_seq_one_letter_code
_entity_poly.pdbx_strand_id
1 'polypeptide(L)'
;MLLVLASPMVEGASLFHPTDGVRATLAVAADDDSGLDAYFEAYAKFEQMVAEATSATPPDMPRITEPAAAEVIAILSDSKRFLTQSNFRLEHLDKVSNMCGTANKISMTYVMFDLKNHVDVGADPAAVTVQVMNVMGRNSYTFQGELKLLGPFLYRCLARQIPVMTEFISKLKPEELTDVRLAGLQRVRKGILQTIAGTILFAVDESSEESYRAAILQALAENASQYISLLSIPERQQILTLIASAQPNAPSFARKHLATISAAMSDTSCTGLCAY
;
A
#
# COMPACT_ATOMS: atom_id res chain seq x y z
N MET A 1 4.12 8.92 -12.92
CA MET A 1 4.83 8.13 -11.89
C MET A 1 3.93 7.72 -10.70
N LEU A 2 2.79 8.39 -10.50
CA LEU A 2 1.91 8.22 -9.33
C LEU A 2 0.78 7.17 -9.46
N LEU A 3 0.70 6.44 -10.57
CA LEU A 3 -0.28 5.35 -10.81
C LEU A 3 -0.17 4.17 -9.82
N VAL A 4 0.83 4.18 -8.95
CA VAL A 4 1.18 3.14 -7.98
C VAL A 4 0.14 2.96 -6.87
N LEU A 5 -0.39 4.06 -6.33
CA LEU A 5 -1.24 4.00 -5.14
C LEU A 5 -2.70 3.62 -5.47
N ALA A 6 -3.08 3.65 -6.75
CA ALA A 6 -4.37 3.15 -7.23
C ALA A 6 -4.35 1.63 -7.56
N SER A 7 -3.51 0.86 -6.84
CA SER A 7 -3.39 -0.58 -7.09
C SER A 7 -4.63 -1.34 -6.58
N PRO A 8 -5.17 -2.31 -7.34
CA PRO A 8 -6.38 -3.08 -7.02
C PRO A 8 -6.23 -4.06 -5.84
N MET A 9 -5.21 -3.90 -4.98
CA MET A 9 -4.95 -4.78 -3.85
C MET A 9 -6.12 -4.86 -2.86
N VAL A 10 -6.88 -3.76 -2.72
CA VAL A 10 -8.01 -3.71 -1.77
C VAL A 10 -9.24 -4.45 -2.30
N GLU A 11 -9.52 -4.38 -3.60
CA GLU A 11 -10.61 -5.16 -4.21
C GLU A 11 -10.27 -6.66 -4.29
N GLY A 12 -8.99 -7.01 -4.44
CA GLY A 12 -8.54 -8.39 -4.42
C GLY A 12 -8.76 -9.08 -3.07
N ALA A 13 -8.67 -8.35 -1.95
CA ALA A 13 -8.90 -8.89 -0.61
C ALA A 13 -10.35 -9.38 -0.41
N SER A 14 -11.32 -8.71 -1.04
CA SER A 14 -12.73 -9.12 -1.01
C SER A 14 -12.98 -10.50 -1.64
N LEU A 15 -12.12 -10.93 -2.56
CA LEU A 15 -12.19 -12.25 -3.21
C LEU A 15 -11.71 -13.40 -2.31
N PHE A 16 -11.09 -13.07 -1.18
CA PHE A 16 -10.65 -14.03 -0.18
C PHE A 16 -11.62 -14.16 1.00
N HIS A 17 -12.75 -13.45 0.96
CA HIS A 17 -13.82 -13.73 1.91
C HIS A 17 -14.39 -15.13 1.65
N PRO A 18 -14.57 -15.96 2.70
CA PRO A 18 -15.27 -17.22 2.60
C PRO A 18 -16.74 -16.95 2.28
N THR A 19 -17.06 -16.84 1.00
CA THR A 19 -18.44 -16.90 0.49
C THR A 19 -18.74 -18.38 0.21
N ASP A 20 -19.74 -18.88 0.93
CA ASP A 20 -20.38 -20.19 0.83
C ASP A 20 -19.58 -21.44 1.31
N GLY A 21 -20.01 -21.99 2.46
CA GLY A 21 -20.14 -23.45 2.61
C GLY A 21 -19.24 -24.20 3.59
N VAL A 22 -18.20 -23.60 4.18
CA VAL A 22 -17.33 -24.32 5.15
C VAL A 22 -17.36 -23.62 6.52
N ARG A 23 -18.39 -23.93 7.33
CA ARG A 23 -18.32 -23.71 8.78
C ARG A 23 -17.37 -24.75 9.37
N ALA A 24 -16.07 -24.48 9.32
CA ALA A 24 -15.14 -25.06 10.28
C ALA A 24 -15.41 -24.39 11.63
N THR A 25 -15.94 -25.13 12.59
CA THR A 25 -16.12 -24.68 13.97
C THR A 25 -14.74 -24.58 14.63
N LEU A 26 -13.99 -23.53 14.28
CA LEU A 26 -12.81 -23.13 15.03
C LEU A 26 -13.33 -22.40 16.27
N ALA A 27 -13.00 -22.95 17.43
CA ALA A 27 -13.21 -22.28 18.71
C ALA A 27 -12.56 -20.90 18.64
N VAL A 28 -13.38 -19.86 18.79
CA VAL A 28 -12.92 -18.48 18.91
C VAL A 28 -12.16 -18.38 20.22
N ALA A 29 -10.83 -18.45 20.14
CA ALA A 29 -9.99 -17.95 21.22
C ALA A 29 -10.21 -16.43 21.27
N ALA A 30 -10.92 -15.98 22.30
CA ALA A 30 -10.98 -14.59 22.66
C ALA A 30 -9.61 -14.20 23.22
N ASP A 31 -8.80 -13.55 22.40
CA ASP A 31 -7.77 -12.59 22.81
C ASP A 31 -7.69 -11.54 21.71
N ASP A 32 -8.65 -10.61 21.74
CA ASP A 32 -8.64 -9.41 20.90
C ASP A 32 -7.76 -8.35 21.56
N ASP A 33 -6.44 -8.47 21.41
CA ASP A 33 -5.48 -7.47 21.91
C ASP A 33 -4.49 -7.03 20.85
N SER A 34 -4.93 -7.01 19.59
CA SER A 34 -4.14 -6.40 18.50
C SER A 34 -4.10 -4.87 18.60
N GLY A 35 -4.89 -4.27 19.50
CA GLY A 35 -5.06 -2.84 19.64
C GLY A 35 -5.67 -2.15 18.40
N LEU A 36 -6.11 -2.92 17.39
CA LEU A 36 -6.57 -2.39 16.11
C LEU A 36 -7.85 -1.55 16.21
N ASP A 37 -8.65 -1.72 17.27
CA ASP A 37 -9.80 -0.86 17.53
C ASP A 37 -9.39 0.62 17.58
N ALA A 38 -8.27 0.92 18.24
CA ALA A 38 -7.74 2.29 18.28
C ALA A 38 -7.33 2.81 16.88
N TYR A 39 -6.90 1.94 15.97
CA TYR A 39 -6.62 2.31 14.59
C TYR A 39 -7.91 2.68 13.85
N PHE A 40 -8.96 1.86 13.99
CA PHE A 40 -10.24 2.09 13.32
C PHE A 40 -11.03 3.27 13.94
N GLU A 41 -10.91 3.51 15.24
CA GLU A 41 -11.43 4.72 15.90
C GLU A 41 -10.74 5.98 15.38
N ALA A 42 -9.40 5.96 15.27
CA ALA A 42 -8.65 7.06 14.67
C ALA A 42 -9.04 7.28 13.20
N TYR A 43 -9.30 6.20 12.47
CA TYR A 43 -9.77 6.29 11.09
C TYR A 43 -11.17 6.91 10.98
N ALA A 44 -12.10 6.53 11.85
CA ALA A 44 -13.44 7.15 11.88
C ALA A 44 -13.35 8.65 12.18
N LYS A 45 -12.47 9.05 13.10
CA LYS A 45 -12.19 10.47 13.39
C LYS A 45 -11.58 11.18 12.17
N PHE A 46 -10.66 10.53 11.46
CA PHE A 46 -10.10 11.05 10.21
C PHE A 46 -11.18 11.26 9.13
N GLU A 47 -12.09 10.30 8.93
CA GLU A 47 -13.19 10.45 7.96
C GLU A 47 -14.10 11.63 8.29
N GLN A 48 -14.39 11.86 9.57
CA GLN A 48 -15.15 13.04 10.01
C GLN A 48 -14.41 14.34 9.67
N MET A 49 -13.11 14.42 9.99
CA MET A 49 -12.28 15.59 9.66
C MET A 49 -12.23 15.85 8.15
N VAL A 50 -12.12 14.80 7.33
CA VAL A 50 -12.17 14.93 5.86
C VAL A 50 -13.54 15.43 5.40
N ALA A 51 -14.64 14.88 5.92
CA ALA A 51 -15.97 15.32 5.53
C ALA A 51 -16.20 16.81 5.87
N GLU A 52 -15.74 17.26 7.04
CA GLU A 52 -15.79 18.66 7.47
C GLU A 52 -14.92 19.55 6.57
N ALA A 53 -13.64 19.21 6.39
CA ALA A 53 -12.69 20.01 5.60
C ALA A 53 -13.08 20.12 4.12
N THR A 54 -13.58 19.04 3.53
CA THR A 54 -14.02 19.02 2.12
C THR A 54 -15.35 19.75 1.89
N SER A 55 -16.11 20.03 2.95
CA SER A 55 -17.33 20.84 2.91
C SER A 55 -17.08 22.33 3.13
N ALA A 56 -15.86 22.73 3.50
CA ALA A 56 -15.49 24.13 3.69
C ALA A 56 -15.42 24.91 2.35
N THR A 57 -15.31 26.24 2.43
CA THR A 57 -15.12 27.11 1.26
C THR A 57 -13.93 28.05 1.50
N PRO A 58 -12.78 27.85 0.84
CA PRO A 58 -12.49 26.78 -0.12
C PRO A 58 -12.41 25.38 0.54
N PRO A 59 -12.66 24.29 -0.21
CA PRO A 59 -12.45 22.93 0.28
C PRO A 59 -10.97 22.68 0.62
N ASP A 60 -10.70 21.90 1.66
CA ASP A 60 -9.34 21.51 2.05
C ASP A 60 -9.31 20.06 2.59
N MET A 61 -8.16 19.66 3.13
CA MET A 61 -7.88 18.37 3.76
C MET A 61 -7.28 18.56 5.16
N PRO A 62 -7.48 17.62 6.09
CA PRO A 62 -6.84 17.67 7.41
C PRO A 62 -5.31 17.78 7.28
N ARG A 63 -4.67 18.73 7.96
CA ARG A 63 -3.23 19.00 7.79
C ARG A 63 -2.43 18.63 9.05
N ILE A 64 -1.22 18.11 8.89
CA ILE A 64 -0.33 17.84 10.06
C ILE A 64 0.11 19.11 10.80
N THR A 65 -0.12 20.29 10.22
CA THR A 65 0.08 21.59 10.90
C THR A 65 -1.03 21.90 11.91
N GLU A 66 -2.18 21.21 11.83
CA GLU A 66 -3.29 21.33 12.76
C GLU A 66 -3.15 20.29 13.87
N PRO A 67 -3.15 20.67 15.16
CA PRO A 67 -2.88 19.73 16.25
C PRO A 67 -3.80 18.51 16.28
N ALA A 68 -5.09 18.69 16.01
CA ALA A 68 -6.07 17.60 16.03
C ALA A 68 -5.84 16.59 14.89
N ALA A 69 -5.55 17.07 13.68
CA ALA A 69 -5.25 16.20 12.54
C ALA A 69 -3.88 15.52 12.70
N ALA A 70 -2.88 16.23 13.23
CA ALA A 70 -1.56 15.69 13.53
C ALA A 70 -1.63 14.50 14.50
N GLU A 71 -2.43 14.60 15.56
CA GLU A 71 -2.66 13.51 16.53
C GLU A 71 -3.25 12.28 15.84
N VAL A 72 -4.29 12.46 15.03
CA VAL A 72 -4.98 11.35 14.34
C VAL A 72 -4.06 10.70 13.31
N ILE A 73 -3.34 11.48 12.51
CA ILE A 73 -2.39 10.97 11.51
C ILE A 73 -1.22 10.25 12.19
N ALA A 74 -0.75 10.72 13.35
CA ALA A 74 0.28 10.03 14.12
C ALA A 74 -0.17 8.64 14.57
N ILE A 75 -1.43 8.48 15.01
CA ILE A 75 -2.00 7.15 15.32
C ILE A 75 -2.08 6.32 14.04
N LEU A 76 -2.67 6.84 12.97
CA LEU A 76 -2.85 6.12 11.70
C LEU A 76 -1.55 5.72 10.99
N SER A 77 -0.41 6.25 11.43
CA SER A 77 0.93 5.94 10.91
C SER A 77 1.83 5.20 11.89
N ASP A 78 1.33 4.82 13.08
CA ASP A 78 2.12 4.13 14.12
C ASP A 78 2.39 2.66 13.75
N SER A 79 3.41 2.47 12.92
CA SER A 79 3.87 1.15 12.50
C SER A 79 4.36 0.30 13.69
N LYS A 80 4.86 0.91 14.75
CA LYS A 80 5.38 0.17 15.90
C LYS A 80 4.23 -0.50 16.64
N ARG A 81 3.20 0.29 16.97
CA ARG A 81 2.02 -0.16 17.70
C ARG A 81 1.21 -1.20 16.93
N PHE A 82 0.95 -0.95 15.63
CA PHE A 82 -0.02 -1.76 14.89
C PHE A 82 0.58 -2.84 13.99
N LEU A 83 1.88 -2.79 13.66
CA LEU A 83 2.50 -3.72 12.71
C LEU A 83 3.67 -4.51 13.30
N THR A 84 4.58 -3.84 14.02
CA THR A 84 5.81 -4.47 14.52
C THR A 84 5.57 -5.34 15.74
N GLN A 85 4.66 -4.93 16.63
CA GLN A 85 4.33 -5.69 17.85
C GLN A 85 3.31 -6.81 17.61
N SER A 86 2.63 -6.80 16.45
CA SER A 86 1.58 -7.74 16.11
C SER A 86 2.14 -8.99 15.43
N ASN A 87 1.72 -10.16 15.91
CA ASN A 87 2.04 -11.44 15.27
C ASN A 87 0.85 -11.92 14.46
N PHE A 88 0.65 -11.33 13.29
CA PHE A 88 -0.46 -11.69 12.42
C PHE A 88 -0.35 -13.12 11.89
N ARG A 89 -1.48 -13.83 11.93
CA ARG A 89 -1.66 -15.22 11.51
C ARG A 89 -2.89 -15.33 10.62
N LEU A 90 -3.14 -16.49 10.05
CA LEU A 90 -4.28 -16.72 9.16
C LEU A 90 -5.63 -16.24 9.73
N GLU A 91 -5.91 -16.46 11.01
CA GLU A 91 -7.16 -16.00 11.65
C GLU A 91 -7.31 -14.46 11.69
N HIS A 92 -6.22 -13.73 11.44
CA HIS A 92 -6.19 -12.27 11.37
C HIS A 92 -6.28 -11.73 9.94
N LEU A 93 -6.39 -12.58 8.91
CA LEU A 93 -6.32 -12.16 7.51
C LEU A 93 -7.33 -11.04 7.21
N ASP A 94 -8.58 -11.18 7.66
CA ASP A 94 -9.62 -10.17 7.44
C ASP A 94 -9.27 -8.85 8.14
N LYS A 95 -8.82 -8.90 9.41
CA LYS A 95 -8.44 -7.71 10.19
C LYS A 95 -7.26 -6.96 9.55
N VAL A 96 -6.20 -7.69 9.16
CA VAL A 96 -5.00 -7.10 8.52
C VAL A 96 -5.34 -6.54 7.14
N SER A 97 -6.12 -7.27 6.35
CA SER A 97 -6.52 -6.82 5.02
C SER A 97 -7.38 -5.55 5.11
N ASN A 98 -8.28 -5.48 6.08
CA ASN A 98 -9.07 -4.28 6.33
C ASN A 98 -8.20 -3.09 6.76
N MET A 99 -7.26 -3.29 7.70
CA MET A 99 -6.33 -2.23 8.11
C MET A 99 -5.49 -1.71 6.95
N CYS A 100 -4.90 -2.59 6.12
CA CYS A 100 -4.09 -2.17 4.99
C CYS A 100 -4.95 -1.51 3.89
N GLY A 101 -6.18 -1.98 3.69
CA GLY A 101 -7.15 -1.33 2.81
C GLY A 101 -7.50 0.08 3.28
N THR A 102 -7.70 0.26 4.58
CA THR A 102 -7.92 1.57 5.22
C THR A 102 -6.71 2.49 5.06
N ALA A 103 -5.49 2.00 5.33
CA ALA A 103 -4.26 2.77 5.11
C ALA A 103 -4.12 3.26 3.65
N ASN A 104 -4.45 2.39 2.69
CA ASN A 104 -4.46 2.75 1.28
C ASN A 104 -5.52 3.82 1.00
N LYS A 105 -6.74 3.63 1.49
CA LYS A 105 -7.83 4.60 1.34
C LYS A 105 -7.44 5.97 1.88
N ILE A 106 -6.86 6.04 3.08
CA ILE A 106 -6.38 7.30 3.68
C ILE A 106 -5.36 7.99 2.75
N SER A 107 -4.37 7.25 2.26
CA SER A 107 -3.35 7.79 1.35
C SER A 107 -3.99 8.30 0.05
N MET A 108 -4.96 7.57 -0.49
CA MET A 108 -5.67 7.93 -1.71
C MET A 108 -6.62 9.12 -1.53
N THR A 109 -7.19 9.33 -0.33
CA THR A 109 -7.99 10.53 -0.04
C THR A 109 -7.17 11.80 -0.25
N TYR A 110 -5.90 11.83 0.18
CA TYR A 110 -5.01 12.95 -0.09
C TYR A 110 -4.63 13.04 -1.56
N VAL A 111 -4.17 11.93 -2.16
CA VAL A 111 -3.65 11.93 -3.53
C VAL A 111 -4.73 12.25 -4.56
N MET A 112 -5.98 11.85 -4.33
CA MET A 112 -7.13 12.12 -5.21
C MET A 112 -8.00 13.29 -4.73
N PHE A 113 -7.53 14.09 -3.76
CA PHE A 113 -8.29 15.24 -3.28
C PHE A 113 -8.71 16.16 -4.45
N ASP A 114 -9.97 16.56 -4.41
CA ASP A 114 -10.57 17.48 -5.38
C ASP A 114 -10.61 16.98 -6.85
N LEU A 115 -10.46 15.67 -7.08
CA LEU A 115 -10.41 15.09 -8.43
C LEU A 115 -11.61 15.49 -9.30
N LYS A 116 -12.82 15.46 -8.73
CA LYS A 116 -14.08 15.75 -9.45
C LYS A 116 -14.13 17.16 -10.06
N ASN A 117 -13.39 18.11 -9.50
CA ASN A 117 -13.37 19.49 -9.97
C ASN A 117 -12.26 19.74 -11.01
N HIS A 118 -11.40 18.74 -11.26
CA HIS A 118 -10.23 18.85 -12.12
C HIS A 118 -10.16 17.80 -13.22
N VAL A 119 -11.12 16.87 -13.26
CA VAL A 119 -11.20 15.82 -14.27
C VAL A 119 -12.53 15.90 -15.01
N ASP A 120 -12.45 16.08 -16.32
CA ASP A 120 -13.57 15.94 -17.23
C ASP A 120 -13.74 14.46 -17.60
N VAL A 121 -14.66 13.79 -16.92
CA VAL A 121 -14.99 12.38 -17.17
C VAL A 121 -15.63 12.14 -18.54
N GLY A 122 -16.07 13.18 -19.24
CA GLY A 122 -16.58 13.11 -20.61
C GLY A 122 -15.49 13.20 -21.69
N ALA A 123 -14.24 13.50 -21.31
CA ALA A 123 -13.13 13.55 -22.23
C ALA A 123 -12.68 12.14 -22.69
N ASP A 124 -11.81 12.10 -23.71
CA ASP A 124 -11.17 10.87 -24.16
C ASP A 124 -10.41 10.17 -23.01
N PRO A 125 -10.41 8.82 -22.92
CA PRO A 125 -9.76 8.10 -21.82
C PRO A 125 -8.27 8.43 -21.61
N ALA A 126 -7.51 8.74 -22.67
CA ALA A 126 -6.12 9.14 -22.53
C ALA A 126 -6.01 10.54 -21.90
N ALA A 127 -6.90 11.47 -22.27
CA ALA A 127 -6.97 12.79 -21.66
C ALA A 127 -7.37 12.70 -20.18
N VAL A 128 -8.38 11.89 -19.85
CA VAL A 128 -8.78 11.61 -18.46
C VAL A 128 -7.58 11.11 -17.66
N THR A 129 -6.82 10.16 -18.19
CA THR A 129 -5.62 9.62 -17.53
C THR A 129 -4.61 10.72 -17.22
N VAL A 130 -4.32 11.61 -18.17
CA VAL A 130 -3.40 12.73 -17.96
C VAL A 130 -3.92 13.69 -16.89
N GLN A 131 -5.21 14.03 -16.91
CA GLN A 131 -5.82 14.92 -15.92
C GLN A 131 -5.75 14.33 -14.51
N VAL A 132 -6.08 13.04 -14.35
CA VAL A 132 -5.94 12.32 -13.08
C VAL A 132 -4.48 12.35 -12.61
N MET A 133 -3.51 12.07 -13.48
CA MET A 133 -2.09 12.11 -13.12
C MET A 133 -1.64 13.50 -12.67
N ASN A 134 -2.16 14.57 -13.28
CA ASN A 134 -1.85 15.94 -12.88
C ASN A 134 -2.40 16.27 -11.49
N VAL A 135 -3.64 15.86 -11.19
CA VAL A 135 -4.23 16.03 -9.86
C VAL A 135 -3.41 15.28 -8.82
N MET A 136 -3.09 14.01 -9.09
CA MET A 136 -2.28 13.19 -8.19
C MET A 136 -0.90 13.81 -7.95
N GLY A 137 -0.23 14.27 -9.02
CA GLY A 137 1.08 14.94 -8.94
C GLY A 137 1.06 16.17 -8.05
N ARG A 138 0.10 17.07 -8.30
CA ARG A 138 -0.10 18.28 -7.49
C ARG A 138 -0.35 17.92 -6.03
N ASN A 139 -1.28 17.01 -5.76
CA ASN A 139 -1.68 16.67 -4.41
C ASN A 139 -0.57 15.96 -3.64
N SER A 140 0.21 15.10 -4.28
CA SER A 140 1.37 14.46 -3.65
C SER A 140 2.43 15.47 -3.21
N TYR A 141 2.59 16.58 -3.94
CA TYR A 141 3.43 17.69 -3.51
C TYR A 141 2.77 18.49 -2.37
N THR A 142 1.51 18.87 -2.53
CA THR A 142 0.76 19.66 -1.55
C THR A 142 0.65 18.97 -0.19
N PHE A 143 0.47 17.65 -0.16
CA PHE A 143 0.24 16.84 1.04
C PHE A 143 1.43 15.93 1.39
N GLN A 144 2.64 16.26 0.95
CA GLN A 144 3.82 15.42 1.19
C GLN A 144 4.14 15.23 2.68
N GLY A 145 3.80 16.20 3.54
CA GLY A 145 3.99 16.09 4.99
C GLY A 145 3.14 14.97 5.59
N GLU A 146 1.87 14.90 5.21
CA GLU A 146 0.92 13.87 5.59
C GLU A 146 1.32 12.51 5.01
N LEU A 147 1.60 12.47 3.70
CA LEU A 147 1.94 11.25 2.98
C LEU A 147 3.29 10.65 3.39
N LYS A 148 4.22 11.47 3.91
CA LYS A 148 5.49 11.00 4.50
C LYS A 148 5.27 10.17 5.76
N LEU A 149 4.18 10.38 6.49
CA LEU A 149 3.82 9.57 7.65
C LEU A 149 2.99 8.34 7.24
N LEU A 150 1.97 8.58 6.41
CA LEU A 150 0.99 7.55 6.03
C LEU A 150 1.55 6.51 5.04
N GLY A 151 2.33 6.96 4.06
CA GLY A 151 2.87 6.09 3.02
C GLY A 151 3.78 4.98 3.57
N PRO A 152 4.80 5.27 4.40
CA PRO A 152 5.63 4.22 4.98
C PRO A 152 4.84 3.20 5.82
N PHE A 153 3.77 3.63 6.51
CA PHE A 153 2.88 2.72 7.21
C PHE A 153 2.20 1.75 6.24
N LEU A 154 1.63 2.26 5.14
CA LEU A 154 1.00 1.42 4.10
C LEU A 154 1.98 0.36 3.56
N TYR A 155 3.22 0.74 3.23
CA TYR A 155 4.22 -0.21 2.71
C TYR A 155 4.55 -1.31 3.74
N ARG A 156 4.65 -0.96 5.02
CA ARG A 156 4.86 -1.95 6.07
C ARG A 156 3.62 -2.82 6.27
N CYS A 157 2.42 -2.25 6.17
CA CYS A 157 1.16 -2.98 6.33
C CYS A 157 1.03 -4.06 5.25
N LEU A 158 1.19 -3.69 3.98
CA LEU A 158 1.13 -4.63 2.85
C LEU A 158 2.18 -5.73 3.00
N ALA A 159 3.39 -5.40 3.45
CA ALA A 159 4.42 -6.40 3.72
C ALA A 159 4.02 -7.40 4.81
N ARG A 160 3.28 -6.97 5.85
CA ARG A 160 2.73 -7.87 6.88
C ARG A 160 1.57 -8.71 6.39
N GLN A 161 0.81 -8.23 5.41
CA GLN A 161 -0.29 -8.97 4.79
C GLN A 161 0.21 -10.15 3.94
N ILE A 162 1.34 -10.00 3.24
CA ILE A 162 1.85 -10.99 2.27
C ILE A 162 2.05 -12.40 2.89
N PRO A 163 2.73 -12.57 4.04
CA PRO A 163 2.87 -13.89 4.66
C PRO A 163 1.54 -14.53 5.05
N VAL A 164 0.58 -13.73 5.54
CA VAL A 164 -0.74 -14.23 5.94
C VAL A 164 -1.53 -14.70 4.72
N MET A 165 -1.48 -13.95 3.62
CA MET A 165 -2.06 -14.36 2.33
C MET A 165 -1.37 -15.61 1.77
N THR A 166 -0.06 -15.73 1.94
CA THR A 166 0.71 -16.92 1.54
C THR A 166 0.23 -18.15 2.30
N GLU A 167 0.04 -18.03 3.62
CA GLU A 167 -0.49 -19.10 4.46
C GLU A 167 -1.91 -19.50 4.03
N PHE A 168 -2.78 -18.52 3.73
CA PHE A 168 -4.13 -18.77 3.24
C PHE A 168 -4.12 -19.58 1.95
N ILE A 169 -3.41 -19.09 0.91
CA ILE A 169 -3.38 -19.75 -0.41
C ILE A 169 -2.78 -21.16 -0.31
N SER A 170 -1.74 -21.35 0.51
CA SER A 170 -1.09 -22.67 0.65
C SER A 170 -1.94 -23.72 1.38
N LYS A 171 -3.00 -23.29 2.08
CA LYS A 171 -3.96 -24.18 2.76
C LYS A 171 -5.21 -24.46 1.94
N LEU A 172 -5.42 -23.76 0.82
CA LEU A 172 -6.54 -24.04 -0.07
C LEU A 172 -6.38 -25.42 -0.71
N LYS A 173 -7.49 -26.16 -0.78
CA LYS A 173 -7.55 -27.37 -1.58
C LYS A 173 -7.52 -27.03 -3.07
N PRO A 174 -7.11 -27.95 -3.96
CA PRO A 174 -7.10 -27.70 -5.40
C PRO A 174 -8.43 -27.18 -5.96
N GLU A 175 -9.56 -27.71 -5.50
CA GLU A 175 -10.90 -27.26 -5.89
C GLU A 175 -11.27 -25.85 -5.40
N GLU A 176 -10.57 -25.36 -4.37
CA GLU A 176 -10.75 -24.03 -3.80
C GLU A 176 -9.85 -22.98 -4.49
N LEU A 177 -8.86 -23.40 -5.28
CA LEU A 177 -8.03 -22.54 -6.14
C LEU A 177 -8.76 -22.24 -7.46
N THR A 178 -9.88 -21.53 -7.36
CA THR A 178 -10.71 -21.17 -8.50
C THR A 178 -10.02 -20.14 -9.40
N ASP A 179 -10.43 -20.07 -10.67
CA ASP A 179 -9.94 -19.06 -11.63
C ASP A 179 -10.12 -17.63 -11.12
N VAL A 180 -11.19 -17.38 -10.36
CA VAL A 180 -11.47 -16.07 -9.75
C VAL A 180 -10.40 -15.70 -8.72
N ARG A 181 -9.99 -16.65 -7.87
CA ARG A 181 -8.95 -16.44 -6.86
C ARG A 181 -7.58 -16.27 -7.50
N LEU A 182 -7.27 -17.06 -8.54
CA LEU A 182 -6.02 -16.92 -9.31
C LEU A 182 -5.95 -15.56 -10.02
N ALA A 183 -7.04 -15.13 -10.66
CA ALA A 183 -7.12 -13.79 -11.26
C ALA A 183 -7.03 -12.67 -10.21
N GLY A 184 -7.56 -12.89 -9.01
CA GLY A 184 -7.35 -12.01 -7.85
C GLY A 184 -5.87 -11.89 -7.48
N LEU A 185 -5.18 -13.01 -7.32
CA LEU A 185 -3.75 -13.04 -7.00
C LEU A 185 -2.90 -12.34 -8.07
N GLN A 186 -3.19 -12.57 -9.36
CA GLN A 186 -2.51 -11.90 -10.47
C GLN A 186 -2.69 -10.38 -10.43
N ARG A 187 -3.88 -9.89 -10.07
CA ARG A 187 -4.12 -8.44 -9.88
C ARG A 187 -3.31 -7.87 -8.73
N VAL A 188 -3.24 -8.59 -7.61
CA VAL A 188 -2.40 -8.22 -6.46
C VAL A 188 -0.93 -8.14 -6.85
N ARG A 189 -0.42 -9.16 -7.55
CA ARG A 189 0.96 -9.20 -8.08
C ARG A 189 1.28 -8.01 -8.98
N LYS A 190 0.39 -7.72 -9.93
CA LYS A 190 0.54 -6.56 -10.83
C LYS A 190 0.56 -5.24 -10.06
N GLY A 191 -0.34 -5.06 -9.09
CA GLY A 191 -0.37 -3.85 -8.25
C GLY A 191 0.92 -3.66 -7.47
N ILE A 192 1.45 -4.72 -6.85
CA ILE A 192 2.73 -4.67 -6.13
C ILE A 192 3.91 -4.39 -7.06
N LEU A 193 3.96 -5.03 -8.24
CA LEU A 193 4.98 -4.75 -9.23
C LEU A 193 5.00 -3.27 -9.62
N GLN A 194 3.82 -2.72 -9.94
CA GLN A 194 3.66 -1.30 -10.25
C GLN A 194 4.12 -0.46 -9.07
N THR A 195 3.77 -0.85 -7.85
CA THR A 195 4.10 -0.11 -6.63
C THR A 195 5.59 0.02 -6.38
N ILE A 196 6.31 -1.09 -6.53
CA ILE A 196 7.77 -1.13 -6.42
C ILE A 196 8.41 -0.29 -7.52
N ALA A 197 7.93 -0.44 -8.76
CA ALA A 197 8.47 0.30 -9.90
C ALA A 197 8.32 1.83 -9.72
N GLY A 198 7.13 2.30 -9.35
CA GLY A 198 6.94 3.74 -9.11
C GLY A 198 7.66 4.24 -7.87
N THR A 199 7.91 3.41 -6.85
CA THR A 199 8.77 3.80 -5.70
C THR A 199 10.21 4.05 -6.13
N ILE A 200 10.77 3.19 -6.97
CA ILE A 200 12.14 3.34 -7.47
C ILE A 200 12.25 4.62 -8.30
N LEU A 201 11.27 4.88 -9.15
CA LEU A 201 11.23 6.12 -9.94
C LEU A 201 11.00 7.35 -9.03
N PHE A 202 10.16 7.22 -7.99
CA PHE A 202 9.92 8.26 -6.97
C PHE A 202 11.17 8.63 -6.20
N ALA A 203 12.04 7.67 -5.91
CA ALA A 203 13.29 7.95 -5.22
C ALA A 203 14.20 8.93 -5.97
N VAL A 204 14.14 8.99 -7.29
CA VAL A 204 14.99 9.83 -8.14
C VAL A 204 14.30 11.11 -8.65
N ASP A 205 13.04 11.34 -8.29
CA ASP A 205 12.29 12.52 -8.71
C ASP A 205 12.56 13.71 -7.78
N GLU A 206 13.19 14.75 -8.31
CA GLU A 206 13.59 15.92 -7.54
C GLU A 206 12.44 16.87 -7.20
N SER A 207 11.23 16.66 -7.75
CA SER A 207 10.06 17.50 -7.46
C SER A 207 9.52 17.34 -6.04
N SER A 208 9.86 16.24 -5.36
CA SER A 208 9.39 15.92 -4.02
C SER A 208 10.48 16.04 -2.97
N GLU A 209 10.10 16.35 -1.73
CA GLU A 209 11.04 16.45 -0.62
C GLU A 209 11.87 15.17 -0.47
N GLU A 210 13.18 15.34 -0.33
CA GLU A 210 14.11 14.23 -0.07
C GLU A 210 13.64 13.37 1.11
N SER A 211 13.18 14.01 2.19
CA SER A 211 12.76 13.32 3.40
C SER A 211 11.52 12.44 3.18
N TYR A 212 10.64 12.80 2.24
CA TYR A 212 9.48 11.99 1.86
C TYR A 212 9.91 10.81 0.98
N ARG A 213 10.72 11.07 -0.05
CA ARG A 213 11.28 10.04 -0.93
C ARG A 213 12.07 8.98 -0.16
N ALA A 214 12.92 9.42 0.75
CA ALA A 214 13.72 8.54 1.61
C ALA A 214 12.82 7.65 2.47
N ALA A 215 11.77 8.19 3.10
CA ALA A 215 10.89 7.44 3.98
C ALA A 215 10.14 6.31 3.26
N ILE A 216 9.63 6.56 2.05
CA ILE A 216 8.94 5.54 1.23
C ILE A 216 9.92 4.46 0.77
N LEU A 217 11.07 4.87 0.21
CA LEU A 217 12.07 3.93 -0.29
C LEU A 217 12.65 3.07 0.85
N GLN A 218 12.87 3.66 2.03
CA GLN A 218 13.29 2.93 3.22
C GLN A 218 12.27 1.87 3.61
N ALA A 219 10.98 2.21 3.68
CA ALA A 219 9.93 1.25 4.06
C ALA A 219 9.86 0.08 3.07
N LEU A 220 10.04 0.33 1.77
CA LEU A 220 10.15 -0.73 0.77
C LEU A 220 11.39 -1.60 0.99
N ALA A 221 12.57 -0.99 1.19
CA ALA A 221 13.81 -1.72 1.39
C ALA A 221 13.83 -2.59 2.67
N GLU A 222 13.24 -2.10 3.77
CA GLU A 222 13.09 -2.84 5.03
C GLU A 222 12.25 -4.12 4.86
N ASN A 223 11.35 -4.14 3.88
CA ASN A 223 10.38 -5.21 3.66
C ASN A 223 10.56 -5.93 2.31
N ALA A 224 11.72 -5.75 1.66
CA ALA A 224 11.94 -6.25 0.31
C ALA A 224 11.77 -7.78 0.22
N SER A 225 12.16 -8.53 1.27
CA SER A 225 12.00 -9.99 1.31
C SER A 225 10.54 -10.44 1.30
N GLN A 226 9.63 -9.71 1.95
CA GLN A 226 8.20 -10.00 1.87
C GLN A 226 7.67 -9.72 0.47
N TYR A 227 8.03 -8.58 -0.11
CA TYR A 227 7.57 -8.21 -1.46
C TYR A 227 8.04 -9.19 -2.55
N ILE A 228 9.28 -9.69 -2.51
CA ILE A 228 9.76 -10.65 -3.51
C ILE A 228 9.00 -11.97 -3.47
N SER A 229 8.50 -12.39 -2.30
CA SER A 229 7.75 -13.65 -2.17
C SER A 229 6.43 -13.64 -2.95
N LEU A 230 5.96 -12.45 -3.36
CA LEU A 230 4.80 -12.27 -4.22
C LEU A 230 5.15 -12.24 -5.72
N LEU A 231 6.35 -11.74 -6.06
CA LEU A 231 6.74 -11.54 -7.46
C LEU A 231 7.35 -12.79 -8.07
N SER A 232 6.96 -13.11 -9.30
CA SER A 232 7.64 -14.12 -10.10
C SER A 232 9.05 -13.68 -10.49
N ILE A 233 9.89 -14.64 -10.87
CA ILE A 233 11.27 -14.39 -11.30
C ILE A 233 11.34 -13.38 -12.47
N PRO A 234 10.50 -13.45 -13.53
CA PRO A 234 10.51 -12.44 -14.58
C PRO A 234 10.15 -11.03 -14.08
N GLU A 235 9.22 -10.89 -13.14
CA GLU A 235 8.85 -9.60 -12.55
C GLU A 235 9.97 -9.01 -11.70
N ARG A 236 10.69 -9.85 -10.94
CA ARG A 236 11.89 -9.41 -10.20
C ARG A 236 12.98 -8.90 -11.15
N GLN A 237 13.18 -9.57 -12.28
CA GLN A 237 14.15 -9.14 -13.29
C GLN A 237 13.79 -7.76 -13.89
N GLN A 238 12.49 -7.47 -14.09
CA GLN A 238 12.05 -6.13 -14.51
C GLN A 238 12.44 -5.06 -13.49
N ILE A 239 12.26 -5.36 -12.19
CA ILE A 239 12.68 -4.45 -11.11
C ILE A 239 14.20 -4.27 -11.08
N LEU A 240 14.99 -5.33 -11.25
CA LEU A 240 16.46 -5.24 -11.32
C LEU A 240 16.92 -4.34 -12.46
N THR A 241 16.34 -4.49 -13.65
CA THR A 241 16.62 -3.61 -14.80
C THR A 241 16.26 -2.16 -14.50
N LEU A 242 15.12 -1.92 -13.84
CA LEU A 242 14.70 -0.58 -13.44
C LEU A 242 15.68 0.04 -12.42
N ILE A 243 16.10 -0.71 -11.39
CA ILE A 243 17.09 -0.23 -10.41
C ILE A 243 18.39 0.14 -11.10
N ALA A 244 18.89 -0.72 -11.99
CA ALA A 244 20.13 -0.46 -12.74
C ALA A 244 20.04 0.83 -13.58
N SER A 245 18.86 1.13 -14.15
CA SER A 245 18.64 2.38 -14.89
C SER A 245 18.56 3.62 -14.01
N ALA A 246 18.04 3.49 -12.78
CA ALA A 246 17.89 4.59 -11.83
C ALA A 246 19.20 4.92 -11.09
N GLN A 247 20.08 3.92 -10.91
CA GLN A 247 21.27 4.00 -10.07
C GLN A 247 22.26 5.13 -10.42
N PRO A 248 22.54 5.44 -11.71
CA PRO A 248 23.46 6.52 -12.06
C PRO A 248 23.02 7.90 -11.56
N ASN A 249 21.72 8.13 -11.51
CA ASN A 249 21.12 9.39 -11.07
C ASN A 249 20.61 9.33 -9.62
N ALA A 250 20.85 8.23 -8.92
CA ALA A 250 20.30 8.03 -7.58
C ALA A 250 20.99 8.97 -6.56
N PRO A 251 20.21 9.77 -5.80
CA PRO A 251 20.74 10.58 -4.72
C PRO A 251 21.35 9.70 -3.62
N SER A 252 22.22 10.28 -2.80
CA SER A 252 23.01 9.54 -1.79
C SER A 252 22.13 8.72 -0.84
N PHE A 253 21.00 9.26 -0.39
CA PHE A 253 20.05 8.56 0.49
C PHE A 253 19.48 7.28 -0.17
N ALA A 254 19.29 7.29 -1.50
CA ALA A 254 18.62 6.22 -2.21
C ALA A 254 19.53 5.01 -2.48
N ARG A 255 20.84 5.24 -2.66
CA ARG A 255 21.80 4.21 -3.11
C ARG A 255 21.80 2.96 -2.23
N LYS A 256 21.82 3.15 -0.89
CA LYS A 256 21.82 2.02 0.05
C LYS A 256 20.52 1.23 -0.05
N HIS A 257 19.38 1.90 -0.09
CA HIS A 257 18.07 1.25 -0.16
C HIS A 257 17.85 0.53 -1.49
N LEU A 258 18.26 1.13 -2.61
CA LEU A 258 18.24 0.49 -3.93
C LEU A 258 19.12 -0.76 -3.97
N ALA A 259 20.30 -0.73 -3.34
CA ALA A 259 21.16 -1.90 -3.21
C ALA A 259 20.49 -3.02 -2.37
N THR A 260 19.83 -2.68 -1.26
CA THR A 260 19.06 -3.65 -0.46
C THR A 260 17.94 -4.29 -1.28
N ILE A 261 17.16 -3.49 -2.01
CA ILE A 261 16.07 -3.99 -2.86
C ILE A 261 16.63 -4.88 -3.97
N SER A 262 17.71 -4.45 -4.64
CA SER A 262 18.39 -5.23 -5.68
C SER A 262 18.90 -6.58 -5.16
N ALA A 263 19.45 -6.62 -3.95
CA ALA A 263 19.93 -7.85 -3.35
C ALA A 263 18.77 -8.83 -3.11
N ALA A 264 17.65 -8.36 -2.58
CA ALA A 264 16.45 -9.19 -2.39
C ALA A 264 15.88 -9.69 -3.74
N MET A 265 15.76 -8.81 -4.74
CA MET A 265 15.22 -9.15 -6.06
C MET A 265 16.10 -10.13 -6.85
N SER A 266 17.37 -10.28 -6.48
CA SER A 266 18.30 -11.24 -7.09
C SER A 266 18.09 -12.68 -6.61
N ASP A 267 17.26 -12.90 -5.60
CA ASP A 267 16.88 -14.25 -5.18
C ASP A 267 16.09 -14.93 -6.31
N THR A 268 16.56 -16.11 -6.72
CA THR A 268 15.96 -16.92 -7.78
C THR A 268 15.01 -17.99 -7.24
N SER A 269 14.89 -18.13 -5.92
CA SER A 269 13.90 -18.99 -5.28
C SER A 269 12.50 -18.40 -5.42
N CYS A 270 11.52 -19.26 -5.66
CA CYS A 270 10.13 -18.84 -5.69
C CYS A 270 9.36 -19.57 -4.59
N THR A 271 9.43 -18.99 -3.39
CA THR A 271 8.71 -19.44 -2.21
C THR A 271 7.60 -18.44 -1.89
N GLY A 272 6.43 -18.96 -1.50
CA GLY A 272 5.26 -18.16 -1.17
C GLY A 272 4.32 -17.93 -2.35
N LEU A 273 3.75 -16.72 -2.45
CA LEU A 273 2.71 -16.40 -3.44
C LEU A 273 3.19 -16.37 -4.88
N CYS A 274 4.49 -16.23 -5.14
CA CYS A 274 5.02 -16.28 -6.51
C CYS A 274 4.91 -17.68 -7.15
N ALA A 275 4.74 -18.74 -6.33
CA ALA A 275 4.64 -20.13 -6.78
C ALA A 275 3.27 -20.47 -7.38
N TYR A 276 2.33 -19.52 -7.31
CA TYR A 276 0.97 -19.58 -7.84
C TYR A 276 0.79 -18.50 -8.93
#